data_AF-A0AAD7EV82-F1
#
_entry.id   AF-A0AAD7EV82-F1
#
_cell.length_a   1.000
_cell.length_b   1.000
_cell.length_c   1.000
_cell.angle_alpha   90.00
_cell.angle_beta   90.00
_cell.angle_gamma   90.00
#
_symmetry.space_group_name_H-M   'P 1'
#
loop_
_entity.id
_entity.type
_entity.pdbx_description
1 polymer ?
#
loop_
_entity_poly.entity_id
_entity_poly.type
_entity_poly.pdbx_seq_one_letter_code
_entity_poly.pdbx_strand_id
1 'polypeptide(L)'
;MSGSWTDGIVLKVVNVVLYWLFLGSNIYTYAAGPAYYGGKETYITPAPWAFLIWSLIHLLLLGTVIYQFTAGGKQVVIDGVSWRFPLLIVLNSIYVNLWAKQHYIIAFVFSLFVSSAVTHIYYVVKKYHLAESLADELFVHLPFSLYHGWTTVLVVITAFQAFGVNAATTGAGIWTKVFVFLALFFLEGTAATYSFSTAEGDLPASIAIAWSLFAIFAQQTGSGFVHWSSLVFAILALVWVFKGAYGLFVRTRGGVRLHDEERAPLVPGA
;
A
#
# COMPACT_ATOMS: atom_id res chain seq x y z
N MET A 1 -0.60 33.71 -9.68
CA MET A 1 0.26 33.52 -10.86
C MET A 1 0.36 32.03 -11.10
N SER A 2 -0.01 31.53 -12.28
CA SER A 2 0.16 30.11 -12.59
C SER A 2 1.66 29.80 -12.63
N GLY A 3 2.13 28.89 -11.77
CA GLY A 3 3.54 28.48 -11.73
C GLY A 3 4.01 27.94 -13.09
N SER A 4 5.29 28.16 -13.41
CA SER A 4 5.89 27.59 -14.62
C SER A 4 5.97 26.07 -14.49
N TRP A 5 5.90 25.35 -15.62
CA TRP A 5 6.14 23.90 -15.63
C TRP A 5 7.57 23.55 -15.16
N THR A 6 8.49 24.51 -15.20
CA THR A 6 9.87 24.40 -14.69
C THR A 6 9.99 24.60 -13.17
N ASP A 7 8.92 24.99 -12.47
CA ASP A 7 8.99 25.17 -11.02
C ASP A 7 9.22 23.82 -10.34
N GLY A 8 10.22 23.75 -9.45
CA GLY A 8 10.62 22.50 -8.80
C GLY A 8 11.25 21.47 -9.75
N ILE A 9 11.82 21.90 -10.88
CA ILE A 9 12.34 21.00 -11.93
C ILE A 9 13.33 19.97 -11.42
N VAL A 10 14.17 20.32 -10.44
CA VAL A 10 15.14 19.38 -9.84
C VAL A 10 14.40 18.17 -9.23
N LEU A 11 13.38 18.41 -8.41
CA LEU A 11 12.60 17.33 -7.80
C LEU A 11 11.80 16.55 -8.85
N LYS A 12 11.24 17.23 -9.86
CA LYS A 12 10.54 16.56 -10.98
C LYS A 12 11.45 15.57 -11.71
N VAL A 13 12.66 16.00 -12.07
CA VAL A 13 13.67 15.16 -12.74
C VAL A 13 14.10 14.01 -11.84
N VAL A 14 14.35 14.26 -10.56
CA VAL A 14 14.69 13.21 -9.57
C VAL A 14 13.57 12.18 -9.49
N ASN A 15 12.30 12.60 -9.41
CA ASN A 15 11.15 11.71 -9.39
C ASN A 15 11.08 10.82 -10.64
N VAL A 16 11.33 11.39 -11.83
CA VAL A 16 11.35 10.64 -13.10
C VAL A 16 12.47 9.59 -13.10
N VAL A 17 13.70 9.99 -12.74
CA VAL A 17 14.85 9.07 -12.73
C VAL A 17 14.65 7.95 -11.73
N LEU A 18 14.24 8.28 -10.50
CA LEU A 18 14.02 7.30 -9.45
C LEU A 18 12.85 6.37 -9.76
N TYR A 19 11.79 6.86 -10.41
CA TYR A 19 10.69 5.99 -10.85
C TYR A 19 11.18 4.87 -11.79
N TRP A 20 12.02 5.19 -12.77
CA TRP A 20 12.55 4.17 -13.69
C TRP A 20 13.48 3.18 -13.00
N LEU A 21 14.31 3.66 -12.06
CA LEU A 21 15.13 2.78 -11.22
C LEU A 21 14.26 1.86 -10.36
N PHE A 22 13.19 2.40 -9.78
CA PHE A 22 12.24 1.66 -8.95
C PHE A 22 11.54 0.55 -9.74
N LEU A 23 11.01 0.90 -10.91
CA LEU A 23 10.38 -0.04 -11.83
C LEU A 23 11.35 -1.14 -12.25
N GLY A 24 12.57 -0.77 -12.65
CA GLY A 24 13.61 -1.73 -13.04
C GLY A 24 13.96 -2.71 -11.92
N SER A 25 14.15 -2.20 -10.69
CA SER A 25 14.44 -3.02 -9.51
C SER A 25 13.31 -4.01 -9.19
N ASN A 26 12.06 -3.55 -9.30
CA ASN A 26 10.88 -4.39 -9.07
C ASN A 26 10.70 -5.44 -10.16
N ILE A 27 10.85 -5.09 -11.44
CA ILE A 27 10.78 -6.07 -12.55
C ILE A 27 11.87 -7.13 -12.38
N TYR A 28 13.11 -6.74 -12.09
CA TYR A 28 14.20 -7.68 -11.87
C TYR A 28 13.91 -8.65 -10.72
N THR A 29 13.37 -8.15 -9.62
CA THR A 29 13.14 -8.98 -8.42
C THR A 29 11.86 -9.81 -8.52
N TYR A 30 10.78 -9.21 -9.02
CA TYR A 30 9.44 -9.78 -8.99
C TYR A 30 8.98 -10.43 -10.32
N ALA A 31 9.64 -10.16 -11.44
CA ALA A 31 9.32 -10.79 -12.73
C ALA A 31 10.45 -11.70 -13.25
N ALA A 32 11.72 -11.42 -12.92
CA ALA A 32 12.88 -12.11 -13.50
C ALA A 32 13.51 -13.24 -12.63
N GLY A 33 12.91 -13.62 -11.50
CA GLY A 33 13.02 -15.02 -11.05
C GLY A 33 13.96 -15.49 -9.91
N PRO A 34 14.82 -14.71 -9.22
CA PRO A 34 15.64 -15.30 -8.15
C PRO A 34 14.92 -15.47 -6.80
N ALA A 35 14.02 -14.54 -6.45
CA ALA A 35 13.47 -14.48 -5.09
C ALA A 35 12.29 -15.43 -4.83
N TYR A 36 11.53 -15.80 -5.87
CA TYR A 36 10.34 -16.66 -5.71
C TYR A 36 10.64 -18.14 -5.50
N TYR A 37 11.72 -18.63 -6.10
CA TYR A 37 12.00 -20.07 -6.14
C TYR A 37 13.08 -20.53 -5.17
N GLY A 38 13.73 -19.60 -4.45
CA GLY A 38 14.83 -19.92 -3.52
C GLY A 38 14.69 -19.32 -2.12
N GLY A 39 13.68 -18.48 -1.86
CA GLY A 39 13.51 -17.80 -0.58
C GLY A 39 12.90 -18.66 0.53
N LYS A 40 12.98 -18.19 1.77
CA LYS A 40 12.30 -18.81 2.91
C LYS A 40 10.79 -18.63 2.78
N GLU A 41 10.08 -19.73 2.53
CA GLU A 41 8.63 -19.81 2.57
C GLU A 41 8.14 -19.94 4.02
N THR A 42 7.07 -19.23 4.35
CA THR A 42 6.49 -19.18 5.70
C THR A 42 4.99 -19.39 5.63
N TYR A 43 4.36 -19.59 6.78
CA TYR A 43 2.91 -19.80 6.86
C TYR A 43 2.06 -18.53 6.63
N ILE A 44 2.66 -17.39 6.29
CA ILE A 44 1.97 -16.18 5.83
C ILE A 44 2.36 -15.82 4.38
N THR A 45 3.20 -16.62 3.73
CA THR A 45 3.65 -16.34 2.36
C THR A 45 2.45 -16.43 1.41
N PRO A 46 2.16 -15.37 0.64
CA PRO A 46 1.06 -15.39 -0.32
C PRO A 46 1.46 -16.09 -1.62
N ALA A 47 0.46 -16.46 -2.42
CA ALA A 47 0.67 -16.98 -3.75
C ALA A 47 1.39 -15.94 -4.64
N PRO A 48 2.23 -16.35 -5.61
CA PRO A 48 3.03 -15.43 -6.42
C PRO A 48 2.22 -14.34 -7.13
N TRP A 49 0.97 -14.62 -7.50
CA TRP A 49 0.09 -13.64 -8.14
C TRP A 49 -0.24 -12.44 -7.25
N ALA A 50 -0.07 -12.52 -5.92
CA ALA A 50 -0.25 -11.39 -5.02
C ALA A 50 0.57 -10.17 -5.44
N PHE A 51 1.80 -10.42 -5.91
CA PHE A 51 2.76 -9.40 -6.28
C PHE A 51 2.43 -8.68 -7.59
N LEU A 52 1.41 -9.13 -8.35
CA LEU A 52 0.89 -8.38 -9.51
C LEU A 52 0.35 -6.99 -9.13
N ILE A 53 0.04 -6.78 -7.84
CA ILE A 53 -0.28 -5.45 -7.31
C ILE A 53 0.84 -4.43 -7.57
N TRP A 54 2.11 -4.87 -7.63
CA TRP A 54 3.20 -3.99 -7.99
C TRP A 54 3.03 -3.42 -9.40
N SER A 55 2.58 -4.23 -10.38
CA SER A 55 2.34 -3.75 -11.74
C SER A 55 1.32 -2.60 -11.75
N LEU A 56 0.25 -2.73 -10.95
CA LEU A 56 -0.77 -1.70 -10.80
C LEU A 56 -0.20 -0.44 -10.10
N ILE A 57 0.53 -0.61 -9.00
CA ILE A 57 1.18 0.50 -8.29
C ILE A 57 2.12 1.27 -9.23
N HIS A 58 2.96 0.58 -10.01
CA HIS A 58 3.89 1.22 -10.93
C HIS A 58 3.15 1.97 -12.06
N LEU A 59 2.09 1.38 -12.62
CA LEU A 59 1.28 2.04 -13.63
C LEU A 59 0.66 3.35 -13.10
N LEU A 60 0.13 3.33 -11.89
CA LEU A 60 -0.44 4.53 -11.25
C LEU A 60 0.64 5.56 -10.91
N LEU A 61 1.80 5.12 -10.42
CA LEU A 61 2.94 6.01 -10.13
C LEU A 61 3.56 6.63 -11.38
N LEU A 62 3.53 5.94 -12.54
CA LEU A 62 3.87 6.56 -13.82
C LEU A 62 2.94 7.75 -14.10
N GLY A 63 1.65 7.54 -13.86
CA GLY A 63 0.65 8.61 -13.88
C GLY A 63 1.01 9.75 -12.94
N THR A 64 1.38 9.47 -11.69
CA THR A 64 1.85 10.50 -10.71
C THR A 64 3.05 11.29 -11.25
N VAL A 65 4.05 10.61 -11.82
CA VAL A 65 5.28 11.19 -12.34
C VAL A 65 5.04 12.04 -13.59
N ILE A 66 4.02 11.74 -14.38
CA ILE A 66 3.58 12.59 -15.49
C ILE A 66 2.74 13.76 -14.95
N TYR A 67 1.85 13.48 -14.00
CA TYR A 67 0.90 14.45 -13.45
C TYR A 67 1.59 15.60 -12.73
N GLN A 68 2.75 15.37 -12.08
CA GLN A 68 3.52 16.42 -11.39
C GLN A 68 3.92 17.62 -12.28
N PHE A 69 3.88 17.49 -13.61
CA PHE A 69 4.17 18.57 -14.56
C PHE A 69 2.97 19.51 -14.81
N THR A 70 1.78 19.13 -14.36
CA THR A 70 0.59 19.98 -14.36
C THR A 70 0.56 20.90 -13.14
N ALA A 71 -0.30 21.93 -13.14
CA ALA A 71 -0.46 22.83 -11.99
C ALA A 71 -0.95 22.09 -10.73
N GLY A 72 -1.99 21.26 -10.86
CA GLY A 72 -2.54 20.47 -9.74
C GLY A 72 -1.54 19.42 -9.25
N GLY A 73 -0.92 18.67 -10.16
CA GLY A 73 0.08 17.69 -9.79
C GLY A 73 1.33 18.30 -9.15
N LYS A 74 1.78 19.48 -9.57
CA LYS A 74 2.88 20.19 -8.89
C LYS A 74 2.50 20.49 -7.44
N GLN A 75 1.32 21.07 -7.21
CA GLN A 75 0.87 21.47 -5.87
C GLN A 75 0.89 20.29 -4.90
N VAL A 76 0.46 19.11 -5.35
CA VAL A 76 0.38 17.95 -4.46
C VAL A 76 1.70 17.15 -4.43
N VAL A 77 2.28 16.81 -5.58
CA VAL A 77 3.45 15.91 -5.66
C VAL A 77 4.75 16.64 -5.31
N ILE A 78 4.93 17.89 -5.77
CA ILE A 78 6.16 18.66 -5.56
C ILE A 78 6.10 19.43 -4.26
N ASP A 79 5.03 20.19 -4.03
CA ASP A 79 4.95 21.07 -2.86
C ASP A 79 4.49 20.31 -1.60
N GLY A 80 3.52 19.42 -1.71
CA GLY A 80 3.01 18.61 -0.60
C GLY A 80 3.90 17.41 -0.25
N VAL A 81 3.92 16.40 -1.13
CA VAL A 81 4.67 15.15 -0.94
C VAL A 81 6.18 15.44 -0.86
N SER A 82 6.68 16.23 -1.80
CA SER A 82 8.06 16.72 -1.83
C SER A 82 9.09 15.58 -1.84
N TRP A 83 10.26 15.78 -1.24
CA TRP A 83 11.39 14.84 -1.19
C TRP A 83 11.09 13.49 -0.53
N ARG A 84 9.89 13.30 0.04
CA ARG A 84 9.45 12.03 0.61
C ARG A 84 9.27 10.96 -0.45
N PHE A 85 8.83 11.33 -1.65
CA PHE A 85 8.65 10.36 -2.74
C PHE A 85 9.99 9.76 -3.23
N PRO A 86 11.03 10.57 -3.52
CA PRO A 86 12.39 10.06 -3.73
C PRO A 86 12.90 9.17 -2.60
N LEU A 87 12.74 9.62 -1.35
CA LEU A 87 13.18 8.86 -0.18
C LEU A 87 12.51 7.49 -0.11
N LEU A 88 11.19 7.44 -0.31
CA LEU A 88 10.42 6.20 -0.36
C LEU A 88 10.98 5.24 -1.41
N ILE A 89 11.26 5.73 -2.63
CA ILE A 89 11.80 4.90 -3.71
C ILE A 89 13.17 4.33 -3.32
N VAL A 90 14.06 5.14 -2.75
CA VAL A 90 15.40 4.69 -2.34
C VAL A 90 15.29 3.63 -1.24
N LEU A 91 14.48 3.88 -0.21
CA LEU A 91 14.25 2.93 0.88
C LEU A 91 13.67 1.61 0.36
N ASN A 92 12.70 1.66 -0.56
CA ASN A 92 12.12 0.45 -1.12
C ASN A 92 13.12 -0.32 -1.97
N SER A 93 13.92 0.37 -2.79
CA SER A 93 14.95 -0.27 -3.60
C SER A 93 15.97 -1.02 -2.73
N ILE A 94 16.37 -0.44 -1.58
CA ILE A 94 17.24 -1.11 -0.62
C ILE A 94 16.52 -2.32 0.01
N TYR A 95 15.29 -2.15 0.47
CA TYR A 95 14.46 -3.23 1.01
C TYR A 95 14.37 -4.43 0.07
N VAL A 96 13.98 -4.21 -1.19
CA VAL A 96 13.79 -5.26 -2.19
C VAL A 96 15.11 -5.97 -2.48
N ASN A 97 16.24 -5.24 -2.54
CA ASN A 97 17.56 -5.85 -2.74
C ASN A 97 17.99 -6.72 -1.56
N LEU A 98 17.79 -6.25 -0.32
CA LEU A 98 18.10 -7.01 0.90
C LEU A 98 17.23 -8.27 0.99
N TRP A 99 15.95 -8.14 0.65
CA TRP A 99 15.01 -9.25 0.63
C TRP A 99 15.38 -10.30 -0.42
N ALA A 100 15.72 -9.87 -1.64
CA ALA A 100 16.16 -10.76 -2.72
C ALA A 100 17.45 -11.52 -2.37
N LYS A 101 18.34 -10.91 -1.59
CA LYS A 101 19.57 -11.52 -1.04
C LYS A 101 19.34 -12.31 0.26
N GLN A 102 18.09 -12.46 0.68
CA GLN A 102 17.70 -13.24 1.87
C GLN A 102 18.21 -12.67 3.21
N HIS A 103 18.59 -11.39 3.25
CA HIS A 103 18.96 -10.71 4.49
C HIS A 103 17.70 -10.27 5.26
N TYR A 104 16.85 -11.23 5.65
CA TYR A 104 15.48 -10.96 6.08
C TYR A 104 15.33 -10.06 7.30
N ILE A 105 16.24 -10.14 8.29
CA ILE A 105 16.18 -9.26 9.48
C ILE A 105 16.42 -7.80 9.08
N ILE A 106 17.42 -7.54 8.22
CA ILE A 106 17.72 -6.17 7.76
C ILE A 106 16.62 -5.71 6.79
N ALA A 107 16.14 -6.60 5.93
CA ALA A 107 14.98 -6.33 5.06
C ALA A 107 13.74 -5.96 5.90
N PHE A 108 13.50 -6.62 7.04
CA PHE A 108 12.40 -6.27 7.93
C PHE A 108 12.55 -4.84 8.47
N VAL A 109 13.74 -4.46 8.96
CA VAL A 109 14.00 -3.08 9.40
C VAL A 109 13.73 -2.07 8.29
N PHE A 110 14.20 -2.34 7.06
CA PHE A 110 13.94 -1.45 5.93
C PHE A 110 12.46 -1.45 5.51
N SER A 111 11.73 -2.56 5.66
CA SER A 111 10.28 -2.60 5.41
C SER A 111 9.52 -1.65 6.35
N LEU A 112 9.99 -1.48 7.58
CA LEU A 112 9.43 -0.50 8.53
C LEU A 112 9.73 0.94 8.09
N PHE A 113 10.94 1.22 7.58
CA PHE A 113 11.26 2.54 7.02
C PHE A 113 10.45 2.86 5.76
N VAL A 114 10.26 1.88 4.88
CA VAL A 114 9.37 2.01 3.71
C VAL A 114 7.95 2.29 4.18
N SER A 115 7.43 1.49 5.12
CA SER A 115 6.10 1.68 5.70
C SER A 115 5.94 3.09 6.26
N SER A 116 6.87 3.55 7.11
CA SER A 116 6.85 4.90 7.68
C SER A 116 6.88 6.00 6.60
N ALA A 117 7.69 5.84 5.55
CA ALA A 117 7.76 6.80 4.46
C ALA A 117 6.44 6.85 3.68
N VAL A 118 5.87 5.68 3.32
CA VAL A 118 4.56 5.63 2.66
C VAL A 118 3.47 6.20 3.55
N THR A 119 3.43 5.88 4.84
CA THR A 119 2.43 6.42 5.79
C THR A 119 2.50 7.93 5.86
N HIS A 120 3.69 8.52 5.88
CA HIS A 120 3.81 9.98 5.89
C HIS A 120 3.30 10.60 4.58
N ILE A 121 3.58 9.99 3.42
CA ILE A 121 3.03 10.47 2.14
C ILE A 121 1.51 10.34 2.12
N TYR A 122 1.01 9.17 2.51
CA TYR A 122 -0.42 8.87 2.61
C TYR A 122 -1.14 9.89 3.50
N TYR A 123 -0.58 10.20 4.67
CA TYR A 123 -1.13 11.21 5.58
C TYR A 123 -1.16 12.60 4.94
N VAL A 124 -0.07 13.01 4.28
CA VAL A 124 0.00 14.31 3.61
C VAL A 124 -1.08 14.42 2.54
N VAL A 125 -1.18 13.40 1.68
CA VAL A 125 -2.16 13.35 0.59
C VAL A 125 -3.58 13.33 1.14
N LYS A 126 -3.92 12.48 2.11
CA LYS A 126 -5.29 12.37 2.61
C LYS A 126 -5.75 13.54 3.48
N LYS A 127 -4.85 14.13 4.27
CA LYS A 127 -5.23 15.18 5.24
C LYS A 127 -5.14 16.59 4.68
N TYR A 128 -4.13 16.88 3.86
CA TYR A 128 -3.84 18.25 3.42
C TYR A 128 -4.20 18.52 1.96
N HIS A 129 -4.63 17.51 1.21
CA HIS A 129 -5.07 17.66 -0.17
C HIS A 129 -6.40 16.94 -0.38
N LEU A 130 -7.48 17.70 -0.53
CA LEU A 130 -8.74 17.12 -1.01
C LEU A 130 -8.62 16.92 -2.51
N ALA A 131 -9.11 15.80 -3.04
CA ALA A 131 -9.10 15.56 -4.48
C ALA A 131 -10.01 16.59 -5.18
N GLU A 132 -9.41 17.50 -5.95
CA GLU A 132 -10.13 18.54 -6.68
C GLU A 132 -10.59 18.05 -8.06
N SER A 133 -10.01 16.95 -8.55
CA SER A 133 -10.28 16.36 -9.85
C SER A 133 -10.17 14.84 -9.84
N LEU A 134 -10.72 14.18 -10.88
CA LEU A 134 -10.51 12.76 -11.13
C LEU A 134 -9.01 12.44 -11.31
N ALA A 135 -8.23 13.38 -11.86
CA ALA A 135 -6.80 13.21 -12.05
C ALA A 135 -6.05 13.19 -10.70
N ASP A 136 -6.44 14.03 -9.74
CA ASP A 136 -5.88 13.99 -8.38
C ASP A 136 -6.19 12.66 -7.69
N GLU A 137 -7.44 12.21 -7.79
CA GLU A 137 -7.85 10.94 -7.21
C GLU A 137 -7.06 9.78 -7.83
N LEU A 138 -6.98 9.72 -9.17
CA LEU A 138 -6.37 8.61 -9.90
C LEU A 138 -4.84 8.59 -9.80
N PHE A 139 -4.18 9.75 -9.85
CA PHE A 139 -2.72 9.84 -9.93
C PHE A 139 -2.05 10.27 -8.65
N VAL A 140 -2.79 10.59 -7.58
CA VAL A 140 -2.21 10.90 -6.27
C VAL A 140 -2.84 10.03 -5.18
N HIS A 141 -4.15 10.10 -4.98
CA HIS A 141 -4.78 9.40 -3.85
C HIS A 141 -4.72 7.87 -4.02
N LEU A 142 -5.10 7.38 -5.21
CA LEU A 142 -5.14 5.96 -5.53
C LEU A 142 -3.77 5.25 -5.38
N PRO A 143 -2.67 5.70 -6.03
CA PRO A 143 -1.37 5.02 -5.92
C PRO A 143 -0.85 4.97 -4.49
N PHE A 144 -0.91 6.08 -3.76
CA PHE A 144 -0.35 6.13 -2.40
C PHE A 144 -1.20 5.38 -1.37
N SER A 145 -2.53 5.35 -1.54
CA SER A 145 -3.41 4.48 -0.74
C SER A 145 -3.12 2.99 -0.99
N LEU A 146 -3.08 2.58 -2.27
CA LEU A 146 -2.81 1.20 -2.65
C LEU A 146 -1.43 0.73 -2.14
N TYR A 147 -0.42 1.59 -2.30
CA TYR A 147 0.94 1.31 -1.82
C TYR A 147 0.99 1.25 -0.28
N HIS A 148 0.23 2.09 0.42
CA HIS A 148 0.17 2.05 1.89
C HIS A 148 -0.42 0.72 2.39
N GLY A 149 -1.57 0.30 1.85
CA GLY A 149 -2.17 -1.01 2.16
C GLY A 149 -1.25 -2.19 1.83
N TRP A 150 -0.60 -2.17 0.67
CA TRP A 150 0.35 -3.22 0.27
C TRP A 150 1.59 -3.27 1.17
N THR A 151 2.12 -2.12 1.57
CA THR A 151 3.30 -2.08 2.44
C THR A 151 3.01 -2.63 3.83
N THR A 152 1.81 -2.43 4.37
CA THR A 152 1.37 -3.09 5.62
C THR A 152 1.49 -4.62 5.51
N VAL A 153 1.06 -5.19 4.39
CA VAL A 153 1.18 -6.63 4.13
C VAL A 153 2.65 -7.05 4.02
N LEU A 154 3.48 -6.28 3.31
CA LEU A 154 4.90 -6.58 3.16
C LEU A 154 5.66 -6.60 4.50
N VAL A 155 5.35 -5.67 5.42
CA VAL A 155 5.94 -5.67 6.77
C VAL A 155 5.62 -6.98 7.48
N VAL A 156 4.36 -7.42 7.43
CA VAL A 156 3.94 -8.69 8.04
C VAL A 156 4.66 -9.87 7.38
N ILE A 157 4.64 -9.99 6.06
CA ILE A 157 5.32 -11.09 5.35
C ILE A 157 6.82 -11.12 5.71
N THR A 158 7.47 -9.96 5.69
CA THR A 158 8.90 -9.86 5.97
C THR A 158 9.23 -10.19 7.41
N ALA A 159 8.36 -9.85 8.37
CA ALA A 159 8.51 -10.24 9.78
C ALA A 159 8.55 -11.77 9.93
N PHE A 160 7.65 -12.48 9.26
CA PHE A 160 7.64 -13.95 9.29
C PHE A 160 8.86 -14.54 8.59
N GLN A 161 9.35 -13.92 7.51
CA GLN A 161 10.60 -14.38 6.89
C GLN A 161 11.80 -14.15 7.80
N ALA A 162 11.86 -13.02 8.52
CA ALA A 162 12.91 -12.73 9.47
C ALA A 162 12.90 -13.69 10.68
N PHE A 163 11.73 -13.94 11.28
CA PHE A 163 11.63 -14.55 12.61
C PHE A 163 10.83 -15.86 12.68
N GLY A 164 10.08 -16.21 11.63
CA GLY A 164 9.25 -17.41 11.58
C GLY A 164 10.02 -18.68 11.20
N VAL A 165 9.32 -19.81 11.09
CA VAL A 165 9.87 -21.08 10.61
C VAL A 165 9.81 -21.17 9.08
N ASN A 166 10.69 -21.98 8.47
CA ASN A 166 10.61 -22.32 7.06
C ASN A 166 9.61 -23.46 6.85
N ALA A 167 8.49 -23.17 6.17
CA ALA A 167 7.40 -24.12 5.94
C ALA A 167 7.82 -25.34 5.11
N ALA A 168 8.87 -25.22 4.28
CA ALA A 168 9.38 -26.32 3.48
C ALA A 168 10.10 -27.40 4.30
N THR A 169 10.55 -27.07 5.52
CA THR A 169 11.34 -27.99 6.38
C THR A 169 10.69 -28.25 7.73
N THR A 170 9.81 -27.35 8.18
CA THR A 170 9.25 -27.37 9.53
C THR A 170 7.74 -27.18 9.48
N GLY A 171 7.00 -28.14 10.04
CA GLY A 171 5.54 -28.07 10.16
C GLY A 171 5.06 -26.92 11.07
N ALA A 172 3.81 -26.49 10.89
CA ALA A 172 3.20 -25.44 11.70
C ALA A 172 2.95 -25.91 13.14
N GLY A 173 3.86 -25.56 14.06
CA GLY A 173 3.67 -25.69 15.50
C GLY A 173 2.59 -24.75 16.06
N ILE A 174 2.26 -24.92 17.35
CA ILE A 174 1.20 -24.14 18.00
C ILE A 174 1.47 -22.62 17.95
N TRP A 175 2.70 -22.20 18.26
CA TRP A 175 3.07 -20.79 18.24
C TRP A 175 3.04 -20.21 16.82
N THR A 176 3.49 -20.95 15.82
CA THR A 176 3.37 -20.55 14.42
C THR A 176 1.91 -20.29 14.05
N LYS A 177 1.00 -21.19 14.42
CA LYS A 177 -0.44 -21.02 14.17
C LYS A 177 -0.99 -19.79 14.88
N VAL A 178 -0.65 -19.58 16.15
CA VAL A 178 -1.09 -18.41 16.93
C VAL A 178 -0.62 -17.11 16.29
N PHE A 179 0.68 -16.98 15.97
CA PHE A 179 1.21 -15.76 15.37
C PHE A 179 0.63 -15.49 13.98
N VAL A 180 0.48 -16.53 13.15
CA VAL A 180 -0.17 -16.39 11.83
C VAL A 180 -1.60 -15.91 12.00
N PHE A 181 -2.37 -16.48 12.93
CA PHE A 181 -3.73 -16.03 13.21
C PHE A 181 -3.77 -14.55 13.63
N LEU A 182 -2.90 -14.13 14.55
CA LEU A 182 -2.81 -12.73 14.97
C LEU A 182 -2.42 -11.80 13.82
N ALA A 183 -1.54 -12.24 12.92
CA ALA A 183 -1.16 -11.49 11.74
C ALA A 183 -2.32 -11.32 10.75
N LEU A 184 -3.08 -12.39 10.50
CA LEU A 184 -4.28 -12.35 9.65
C LEU A 184 -5.36 -11.44 10.25
N PHE A 185 -5.60 -11.56 11.57
CA PHE A 185 -6.52 -10.69 12.31
C PHE A 185 -6.09 -9.21 12.25
N PHE A 186 -4.79 -8.93 12.43
CA PHE A 186 -4.25 -7.59 12.30
C PHE A 186 -4.46 -7.00 10.90
N LEU A 187 -4.19 -7.79 9.85
CA LEU A 187 -4.40 -7.36 8.47
C LEU A 187 -5.88 -7.08 8.20
N GLU A 188 -6.76 -8.00 8.58
CA GLU A 188 -8.21 -7.82 8.42
C GLU A 188 -8.74 -6.58 9.19
N GLY A 189 -8.34 -6.40 10.43
CA GLY A 189 -8.70 -5.21 11.23
C GLY A 189 -8.15 -3.91 10.63
N THR A 190 -6.99 -3.97 9.97
CA THR A 190 -6.46 -2.83 9.21
C THR A 190 -7.30 -2.54 7.96
N ALA A 191 -7.77 -3.57 7.24
CA ALA A 191 -8.68 -3.40 6.12
C ALA A 191 -10.02 -2.77 6.56
N ALA A 192 -10.53 -3.17 7.72
CA ALA A 192 -11.70 -2.56 8.35
C ALA A 192 -11.43 -1.08 8.65
N THR A 193 -10.30 -0.76 9.28
CA THR A 193 -9.90 0.61 9.63
C THR A 193 -9.86 1.54 8.41
N TYR A 194 -9.31 1.08 7.28
CA TYR A 194 -9.37 1.84 6.02
C TYR A 194 -10.81 2.05 5.55
N SER A 195 -11.67 1.04 5.61
CA SER A 195 -13.06 1.20 5.18
C SER A 195 -13.84 2.23 6.02
N PHE A 196 -13.42 2.49 7.26
CA PHE A 196 -14.04 3.48 8.17
C PHE A 196 -13.23 4.77 8.33
N SER A 197 -12.11 4.95 7.63
CA SER A 197 -11.24 6.13 7.84
C SER A 197 -11.86 7.44 7.36
N THR A 198 -12.80 7.38 6.42
CA THR A 198 -13.65 8.51 5.98
C THR A 198 -15.08 8.01 5.75
N ALA A 199 -16.00 8.93 5.44
CA ALA A 199 -17.38 8.57 5.08
C ALA A 199 -17.41 7.59 3.89
N GLU A 200 -16.52 7.77 2.92
CA GLU A 200 -16.35 6.89 1.76
C GLU A 200 -15.43 5.69 2.02
N GLY A 201 -14.58 5.78 3.03
CA GLY A 201 -13.50 4.82 3.29
C GLY A 201 -12.33 4.93 2.31
N ASP A 202 -11.22 4.30 2.65
CA ASP A 202 -10.03 4.19 1.80
C ASP A 202 -9.99 2.84 1.05
N LEU A 203 -10.81 2.77 0.00
CA LEU A 203 -11.02 1.55 -0.78
C LEU A 203 -9.73 0.91 -1.34
N PRO A 204 -8.74 1.65 -1.91
CA PRO A 204 -7.58 1.02 -2.54
C PRO A 204 -6.70 0.28 -1.53
N ALA A 205 -6.47 0.86 -0.35
CA ALA A 205 -5.73 0.21 0.72
C ALA A 205 -6.45 -1.04 1.25
N SER A 206 -7.77 -0.98 1.44
CA SER A 206 -8.58 -2.17 1.82
C SER A 206 -8.49 -3.27 0.76
N ILE A 207 -8.54 -2.92 -0.53
CA ILE A 207 -8.41 -3.88 -1.65
C ILE A 207 -7.04 -4.57 -1.61
N ALA A 208 -5.95 -3.82 -1.39
CA ALA A 208 -4.61 -4.40 -1.32
C ALA A 208 -4.50 -5.49 -0.24
N ILE A 209 -5.11 -5.25 0.92
CA ILE A 209 -5.11 -6.22 2.02
C ILE A 209 -6.00 -7.42 1.70
N ALA A 210 -7.23 -7.21 1.24
CA ALA A 210 -8.15 -8.30 0.89
C ALA A 210 -7.54 -9.21 -0.20
N TRP A 211 -6.98 -8.61 -1.25
CA TRP A 211 -6.22 -9.30 -2.30
C TRP A 211 -5.11 -10.18 -1.74
N SER A 212 -4.35 -9.65 -0.78
CA SER A 212 -3.25 -10.36 -0.14
C SER A 212 -3.73 -11.54 0.71
N LEU A 213 -4.82 -11.37 1.47
CA LEU A 213 -5.39 -12.44 2.30
C LEU A 213 -5.91 -13.60 1.44
N PHE A 214 -6.54 -13.32 0.29
CA PHE A 214 -6.90 -14.36 -0.68
C PHE A 214 -5.66 -15.07 -1.26
N ALA A 215 -4.57 -14.35 -1.48
CA ALA A 215 -3.34 -14.97 -1.94
C ALA A 215 -2.68 -15.85 -0.89
N ILE A 216 -2.73 -15.46 0.38
CA ILE A 216 -2.27 -16.29 1.50
C ILE A 216 -3.12 -17.56 1.56
N PHE A 217 -4.45 -17.45 1.51
CA PHE A 217 -5.34 -18.61 1.44
C PHE A 217 -4.98 -19.56 0.30
N ALA A 218 -4.77 -19.03 -0.91
CA ALA A 218 -4.46 -19.83 -2.10
C ALA A 218 -3.13 -20.59 -1.98
N GLN A 219 -2.12 -20.00 -1.33
CA GLN A 219 -0.80 -20.62 -1.16
C GLN A 219 -0.78 -21.62 -0.01
N GLN A 220 -1.42 -21.28 1.11
CA GLN A 220 -1.26 -22.01 2.36
C GLN A 220 -2.14 -23.26 2.39
N THR A 221 -1.63 -24.40 1.90
CA THR A 221 -2.36 -25.69 1.88
C THR A 221 -1.82 -26.71 2.89
N GLY A 222 -0.59 -26.53 3.39
CA GLY A 222 0.07 -27.48 4.31
C GLY A 222 -0.44 -27.47 5.75
N SER A 223 -1.26 -26.50 6.14
CA SER A 223 -1.89 -26.45 7.47
C SER A 223 -3.35 -26.05 7.34
N GLY A 224 -4.28 -26.97 7.65
CA GLY A 224 -5.72 -26.69 7.55
C GLY A 224 -6.16 -25.49 8.39
N PHE A 225 -5.58 -25.30 9.58
CA PHE A 225 -5.86 -24.13 10.41
C PHE A 225 -5.49 -22.82 9.70
N VAL A 226 -4.25 -22.71 9.20
CA VAL A 226 -3.79 -21.51 8.49
C VAL A 226 -4.60 -21.27 7.22
N HIS A 227 -4.85 -22.33 6.45
CA HIS A 227 -5.64 -22.28 5.21
C HIS A 227 -7.02 -21.67 5.47
N TRP A 228 -7.81 -22.29 6.35
CA TRP A 228 -9.19 -21.87 6.59
C TRP A 228 -9.28 -20.54 7.34
N SER A 229 -8.39 -20.26 8.28
CA SER A 229 -8.33 -18.93 8.91
C SER A 229 -8.03 -17.83 7.90
N SER A 230 -7.13 -18.07 6.95
CA SER A 230 -6.82 -17.10 5.88
C SER A 230 -8.05 -16.82 5.02
N LEU A 231 -8.84 -17.85 4.67
CA LEU A 231 -10.08 -17.67 3.91
C LEU A 231 -11.11 -16.84 4.69
N VAL A 232 -11.32 -17.15 5.96
CA VAL A 232 -12.28 -16.43 6.80
C VAL A 232 -11.92 -14.94 6.86
N PHE A 233 -10.65 -14.62 7.16
CA PHE A 233 -10.20 -13.23 7.19
C PHE A 233 -10.22 -12.57 5.80
N ALA A 234 -9.96 -13.30 4.71
CA ALA A 234 -10.10 -12.77 3.35
C ALA A 234 -11.56 -12.39 3.02
N ILE A 235 -12.53 -13.22 3.41
CA ILE A 235 -13.96 -12.94 3.23
C ILE A 235 -14.38 -11.73 4.08
N LEU A 236 -13.96 -11.65 5.33
CA LEU A 236 -14.23 -10.49 6.19
C LEU A 236 -13.63 -9.21 5.59
N ALA A 237 -12.39 -9.25 5.13
CA ALA A 237 -11.75 -8.13 4.44
C ALA A 237 -12.52 -7.70 3.18
N LEU A 238 -13.08 -8.66 2.44
CA LEU A 238 -13.90 -8.39 1.26
C LEU A 238 -15.21 -7.67 1.61
N VAL A 239 -15.82 -7.95 2.77
CA VAL A 239 -16.99 -7.20 3.25
C VAL A 239 -16.65 -5.72 3.42
N TRP A 240 -15.45 -5.40 3.95
CA TRP A 240 -14.99 -4.02 4.10
C TRP A 240 -14.74 -3.33 2.75
N VAL A 241 -14.24 -4.06 1.76
CA VAL A 241 -14.12 -3.58 0.38
C VAL A 241 -15.50 -3.24 -0.20
N PHE A 242 -16.50 -4.12 -0.01
CA PHE A 242 -17.87 -3.83 -0.46
C PHE A 242 -18.49 -2.63 0.25
N LYS A 243 -18.27 -2.48 1.57
CA LYS A 243 -18.71 -1.31 2.32
C LYS A 243 -18.10 -0.02 1.77
N GLY A 244 -16.78 -0.01 1.50
CA GLY A 244 -16.10 1.15 0.92
C GLY A 244 -16.62 1.48 -0.49
N ALA A 245 -16.80 0.46 -1.33
CA ALA A 245 -17.37 0.62 -2.66
C ALA A 245 -18.80 1.18 -2.63
N TYR A 246 -19.63 0.71 -1.69
CA TYR A 246 -20.97 1.24 -1.47
C TYR A 246 -20.94 2.71 -1.03
N GLY A 247 -20.07 3.07 -0.08
CA GLY A 247 -19.88 4.46 0.36
C GLY A 247 -19.51 5.39 -0.80
N LEU A 248 -18.58 4.97 -1.65
CA LEU A 248 -18.18 5.71 -2.85
C LEU A 248 -19.34 5.83 -3.87
N PHE A 249 -20.11 4.77 -4.07
CA PHE A 249 -21.26 4.77 -4.97
C PHE A 249 -22.39 5.70 -4.50
N VAL A 250 -22.71 5.69 -3.20
CA VAL A 250 -23.71 6.59 -2.62
C VAL A 250 -23.28 8.04 -2.78
N ARG A 251 -22.00 8.37 -2.57
CA ARG A 251 -21.48 9.73 -2.79
C ARG A 251 -21.62 10.19 -4.25
N THR A 252 -21.24 9.33 -5.19
CA THR A 252 -21.27 9.68 -6.62
C THR A 252 -22.71 9.84 -7.16
N ARG A 253 -23.69 9.14 -6.57
CA ARG A 253 -25.12 9.32 -6.88
C ARG A 253 -25.81 10.42 -6.06
N GLY A 254 -25.35 10.70 -4.85
CA GLY A 254 -25.87 11.69 -3.92
C GLY A 254 -25.44 13.13 -4.22
N GLY A 255 -25.06 13.45 -5.47
CA GLY A 255 -24.71 14.79 -5.95
C GLY A 255 -25.85 15.83 -5.91
N VAL A 256 -26.84 15.66 -5.02
CA VAL A 256 -27.81 16.67 -4.62
C VAL A 256 -27.69 16.87 -3.11
N ARG A 257 -26.90 17.88 -2.74
CA ARG A 257 -26.90 18.69 -1.50
C ARG A 257 -27.20 17.96 -0.17
N LEU A 258 -26.18 17.89 0.68
CA LEU A 258 -26.33 18.20 2.10
C LEU A 258 -25.27 19.24 2.47
N HIS A 259 -25.73 20.36 3.00
CA HIS A 259 -24.92 21.52 3.35
C HIS A 259 -23.85 21.15 4.40
N ASP A 260 -22.61 21.59 4.15
CA ASP A 260 -21.49 21.61 5.10
C ASP A 260 -21.74 22.66 6.21
N GLU A 261 -22.75 22.46 7.05
CA GLU A 261 -22.92 23.29 8.26
C GLU A 261 -22.15 22.74 9.48
N GLU A 262 -21.65 21.50 9.42
CA GLU A 262 -20.92 20.88 10.54
C GLU A 262 -19.41 21.16 10.55
N ARG A 263 -18.89 21.95 9.61
CA ARG A 263 -17.47 22.35 9.53
C ARG A 263 -17.25 23.86 9.52
N ALA A 264 -18.14 24.64 10.13
CA ALA A 264 -17.80 26.00 10.48
C ALA A 264 -16.78 25.99 11.65
N PRO A 265 -15.61 26.62 11.52
CA PRO A 265 -14.78 26.90 12.69
C PRO A 265 -15.62 27.73 13.66
N LEU A 266 -15.63 27.37 14.95
CA LEU A 266 -16.17 28.23 16.00
C LEU A 266 -15.34 29.51 16.00
N VAL A 267 -15.79 30.53 15.27
CA VAL A 267 -15.26 31.88 15.37
C VAL A 267 -15.67 32.38 16.76
N PRO A 268 -14.74 32.73 17.66
CA PRO A 268 -15.11 33.47 18.86
C PRO A 268 -15.62 34.83 18.39
N GLY A 269 -16.90 35.11 18.66
CA GLY A 269 -17.48 36.41 18.38
C GLY A 269 -16.96 37.48 19.33
N ALA A 270 -16.85 38.69 18.77
CA ALA A 270 -16.57 40.01 19.37
C ALA A 270 -15.12 40.31 19.78
#